data_AF-A0AAU4E327-F1
#
_entry.id   AF-A0AAU4E327-F1
#
_cell.length_a   1.000
_cell.length_b   1.000
_cell.length_c   1.000
_cell.angle_alpha   90.00
_cell.angle_beta   90.00
_cell.angle_gamma   90.00
#
_symmetry.space_group_name_H-M   'P 1'
#
loop_
_entity.id
_entity.type
_entity.pdbx_description
1 polymer ?
#
loop_
_entity_poly.entity_id
_entity_poly.type
_entity_poly.pdbx_seq_one_letter_code
_entity_poly.pdbx_strand_id
1 'polypeptide(L)'
;MKSLLRNGVLAASTLALGLAVAPVASADPVQTVVYTSEDGAWPLEGSASYSGPGDEIRVWVNEGILKIDVQSGFDDLRVELSAPAGETLHPGAYPGARHRESSEPATANPGFFTVTGNFGCGDDYADFTIDRLDRAADGKVTDLDATFVQHCGTPDGPATHGEAHFHA
;
A
#
# COMPACT_ATOMS: atom_id res chain seq x y z
N MET A 1 -39.12 18.41 82.31
CA MET A 1 -39.80 17.74 81.17
C MET A 1 -40.01 18.74 80.05
N LYS A 2 -39.13 18.74 79.03
CA LYS A 2 -39.45 19.01 77.61
C LYS A 2 -38.15 18.92 76.78
N SER A 3 -38.25 18.05 75.78
CA SER A 3 -37.35 17.67 74.69
C SER A 3 -36.89 18.84 73.82
N LEU A 4 -35.75 18.70 73.12
CA LEU A 4 -35.50 19.06 71.69
C LEU A 4 -34.09 18.56 71.29
N LEU A 5 -33.99 17.40 70.63
CA LEU A 5 -33.87 17.17 69.17
C LEU A 5 -32.41 17.24 68.64
N ARG A 6 -31.81 16.07 68.43
CA ARG A 6 -30.57 15.85 67.65
C ARG A 6 -30.97 15.43 66.23
N ASN A 7 -30.76 16.29 65.24
CA ASN A 7 -30.88 15.94 63.83
C ASN A 7 -29.62 15.20 63.37
N GLY A 8 -29.75 13.90 63.09
CA GLY A 8 -28.75 13.12 62.37
C GLY A 8 -28.91 13.36 60.86
N VAL A 9 -27.85 13.83 60.22
CA VAL A 9 -27.77 13.90 58.75
C VAL A 9 -27.29 12.53 58.26
N LEU A 10 -28.18 11.79 57.59
CA LEU A 10 -27.83 10.61 56.80
C LEU A 10 -27.27 11.09 55.46
N ALA A 11 -25.96 10.96 55.26
CA ALA A 11 -25.33 11.13 53.96
C ALA A 11 -25.61 9.86 53.12
N ALA A 12 -26.46 10.00 52.10
CA ALA A 12 -26.68 8.96 51.10
C ALA A 12 -25.58 9.04 50.04
N SER A 13 -24.66 8.07 50.04
CA SER A 13 -23.64 7.92 49.01
C SER A 13 -24.23 7.20 47.80
N THR A 14 -24.56 7.94 46.74
CA THR A 14 -24.91 7.36 45.44
C THR A 14 -23.64 6.94 44.70
N LEU A 15 -23.42 5.62 44.54
CA LEU A 15 -22.44 5.08 43.59
C LEU A 15 -22.97 5.31 42.16
N ALA A 16 -22.34 6.21 41.43
CA ALA A 16 -22.51 6.29 39.97
C ALA A 16 -21.60 5.23 39.32
N LEU A 17 -22.18 4.21 38.68
CA LEU A 17 -21.46 3.33 37.78
C LEU A 17 -21.12 4.12 36.50
N GLY A 18 -19.88 4.60 36.41
CA GLY A 18 -19.34 5.14 35.16
C GLY A 18 -19.09 4.01 34.17
N LEU A 19 -19.73 4.07 33.00
CA LEU A 19 -19.34 3.28 31.83
C LEU A 19 -17.96 3.78 31.39
N ALA A 20 -16.92 2.98 31.65
CA ALA A 20 -15.59 3.23 31.10
C ALA A 20 -15.63 2.95 29.59
N VAL A 21 -15.59 4.00 28.78
CA VAL A 21 -15.37 3.87 27.33
C VAL A 21 -13.88 3.63 27.14
N ALA A 22 -13.48 2.40 26.83
CA ALA A 22 -12.10 2.12 26.46
C ALA A 22 -11.81 2.80 25.10
N PRO A 23 -10.70 3.53 24.94
CA PRO A 23 -10.30 3.98 23.61
C PRO A 23 -10.01 2.76 22.76
N VAL A 24 -10.73 2.63 21.64
CA VAL A 24 -10.32 1.71 20.56
C VAL A 24 -9.04 2.31 20.00
N ALA A 25 -7.91 1.62 20.18
CA ALA A 25 -6.71 1.92 19.43
C ALA A 25 -7.03 1.65 17.96
N SER A 26 -7.18 2.72 17.16
CA SER A 26 -7.08 2.55 15.71
C SER A 26 -5.63 2.21 15.43
N ALA A 27 -5.38 1.07 14.78
CA ALA A 27 -4.09 0.86 14.16
C ALA A 27 -3.94 1.98 13.12
N ASP A 28 -2.81 2.69 13.14
CA ASP A 28 -2.54 3.66 12.09
C ASP A 28 -2.56 2.94 10.73
N PRO A 29 -3.11 3.58 9.67
CA PRO A 29 -3.07 3.00 8.34
C PRO A 29 -1.64 2.63 7.98
N VAL A 30 -1.42 1.35 7.65
CA VAL A 30 -0.11 0.84 7.27
C VAL A 30 0.10 1.13 5.80
N GLN A 31 1.07 2.01 5.51
CA GLN A 31 1.47 2.34 4.15
C GLN A 31 2.98 2.23 4.09
N THR A 32 3.49 1.22 3.38
CA THR A 32 4.91 0.98 3.21
C THR A 32 5.19 0.52 1.80
N VAL A 33 6.27 1.04 1.22
CA VAL A 33 6.86 0.52 -0.02
C VAL A 33 8.33 0.32 0.23
N VAL A 34 8.82 -0.89 -0.02
CA VAL A 34 10.24 -1.24 0.15
C VAL A 34 10.75 -1.93 -1.09
N TYR A 35 12.02 -1.69 -1.43
CA TYR A 35 12.70 -2.51 -2.43
C TYR A 35 14.17 -2.71 -2.08
N THR A 36 14.73 -3.79 -2.59
CA THR A 36 16.15 -4.11 -2.53
C THR A 36 16.57 -4.66 -3.88
N SER A 37 17.69 -4.15 -4.39
CA SER A 37 18.16 -4.46 -5.72
C SER A 37 19.60 -4.93 -5.71
N GLU A 38 19.90 -5.84 -6.63
CA GLU A 38 21.25 -6.23 -6.96
C GLU A 38 22.02 -5.08 -7.62
N ASP A 39 23.35 -5.14 -7.59
CA ASP A 39 24.20 -4.13 -8.23
C ASP A 39 23.93 -4.07 -9.74
N GLY A 40 23.68 -2.87 -10.28
CA GLY A 40 23.32 -2.65 -11.68
C GLY A 40 21.85 -2.89 -12.05
N ALA A 41 20.97 -3.15 -11.07
CA ALA A 41 19.52 -3.23 -11.29
C ALA A 41 18.94 -1.84 -11.54
N TRP A 42 18.81 -1.49 -12.81
CA TRP A 42 18.28 -0.20 -13.24
C TRP A 42 16.77 -0.30 -13.51
N PRO A 43 15.93 0.74 -13.24
CA PRO A 43 16.29 2.04 -12.67
C PRO A 43 16.35 2.05 -11.14
N LEU A 44 15.93 0.96 -10.48
CA LEU A 44 15.84 0.87 -9.03
C LEU A 44 17.19 0.48 -8.42
N GLU A 45 18.18 1.37 -8.44
CA GLU A 45 19.49 1.08 -7.86
C GLU A 45 19.45 1.06 -6.32
N GLY A 46 20.17 0.11 -5.70
CA GLY A 46 20.33 0.04 -4.25
C GLY A 46 19.09 -0.46 -3.51
N SER A 47 18.68 0.25 -2.46
CA SER A 47 17.51 -0.12 -1.64
C SER A 47 16.84 1.12 -1.08
N ALA A 48 15.52 1.10 -0.98
CA ALA A 48 14.75 2.16 -0.33
C ALA A 48 13.64 1.59 0.56
N SER A 49 13.23 2.38 1.54
CA SER A 49 12.10 2.10 2.40
C SER A 49 11.33 3.38 2.63
N TYR A 50 10.05 3.35 2.26
CA TYR A 50 9.13 4.46 2.37
C TYR A 50 8.00 4.08 3.32
N SER A 51 7.54 5.04 4.13
CA SER A 51 6.49 4.80 5.11
C SER A 51 5.62 6.05 5.32
N GLY A 52 4.31 5.86 5.18
CA GLY A 52 3.34 6.88 5.55
C GLY A 52 3.27 7.08 7.07
N PRO A 53 2.85 8.27 7.56
CA PRO A 53 2.52 9.46 6.78
C PRO A 53 3.74 10.36 6.47
N GLY A 54 4.97 9.89 6.74
CA GLY A 54 6.19 10.65 6.46
C GLY A 54 6.44 10.81 4.96
N ASP A 55 6.19 9.73 4.22
CA ASP A 55 6.16 9.70 2.77
C ASP A 55 4.71 9.68 2.26
N GLU A 56 4.47 10.31 1.11
CA GLU A 56 3.16 10.26 0.48
C GLU A 56 3.08 9.00 -0.40
N ILE A 57 2.29 8.02 0.02
CA ILE A 57 2.03 6.79 -0.73
C ILE A 57 0.59 6.83 -1.26
N ARG A 58 0.43 6.74 -2.58
CA ARG A 58 -0.87 6.72 -3.25
C ARG A 58 -1.03 5.47 -4.09
N VAL A 59 -2.07 4.70 -3.80
CA VAL A 59 -2.47 3.55 -4.61
C VAL A 59 -3.77 3.86 -5.33
N TRP A 60 -3.75 3.79 -6.66
CA TRP A 60 -4.89 4.18 -7.50
C TRP A 60 -4.93 3.43 -8.83
N VAL A 61 -6.05 3.50 -9.54
CA VAL A 61 -6.21 2.85 -10.85
C VAL A 61 -6.44 3.90 -11.93
N ASN A 62 -5.71 3.78 -13.04
CA ASN A 62 -5.93 4.54 -14.26
C ASN A 62 -6.05 3.59 -15.44
N GLU A 63 -7.15 3.64 -16.20
CA GLU A 63 -7.31 2.84 -17.43
C GLU A 63 -7.03 1.33 -17.23
N GLY A 64 -7.37 0.79 -16.05
CA GLY A 64 -7.17 -0.61 -15.70
C GLY A 64 -5.76 -0.95 -15.16
N ILE A 65 -4.88 0.04 -15.02
CA ILE A 65 -3.52 -0.10 -14.50
C ILE A 65 -3.51 0.35 -13.05
N LEU A 66 -3.07 -0.53 -12.16
CA LEU A 66 -2.85 -0.24 -10.76
C LEU A 66 -1.51 0.50 -10.62
N LYS A 67 -1.54 1.68 -10.02
CA LYS A 67 -0.37 2.53 -9.80
C LYS A 67 -0.11 2.66 -8.31
N ILE A 68 1.14 2.44 -7.94
CA ILE A 68 1.68 2.62 -6.59
C ILE A 68 2.68 3.77 -6.70
N ASP A 69 2.26 4.97 -6.31
CA ASP A 69 3.09 6.17 -6.34
C ASP A 69 3.63 6.47 -4.95
N VAL A 70 4.91 6.81 -4.88
CA VAL A 70 5.59 7.31 -3.69
C VAL A 70 6.19 8.67 -4.00
N GLN A 71 5.99 9.62 -3.11
CA GLN A 71 6.75 10.87 -3.05
C GLN A 71 7.41 11.00 -1.68
N SER A 72 8.74 11.11 -1.66
CA SER A 72 9.56 11.25 -0.45
C SER A 72 10.57 12.39 -0.64
N GLY A 73 10.22 13.59 -0.18
CA GLY A 73 11.07 14.78 -0.43
C GLY A 73 11.25 15.03 -1.93
N PHE A 74 12.48 14.90 -2.42
CA PHE A 74 12.82 15.05 -3.84
C PHE A 74 12.83 13.73 -4.62
N ASP A 75 12.64 12.61 -3.94
CA ASP A 75 12.64 11.27 -4.53
C ASP A 75 11.22 10.84 -4.87
N ASP A 76 11.08 10.13 -5.99
CA ASP A 76 9.83 9.55 -6.46
C ASP A 76 10.01 8.09 -6.87
N LEU A 77 8.94 7.33 -6.72
CA LEU A 77 8.82 5.97 -7.24
C LEU A 77 7.41 5.78 -7.77
N ARG A 78 7.28 5.16 -8.93
CA ARG A 78 6.04 4.61 -9.44
C ARG A 78 6.24 3.17 -9.84
N VAL A 79 5.37 2.30 -9.34
CA VAL A 79 5.21 0.93 -9.85
C VAL A 79 3.84 0.82 -10.49
N GLU A 80 3.80 0.36 -11.74
CA GLU A 80 2.59 0.10 -12.51
C GLU A 80 2.42 -1.40 -12.71
N LEU A 81 1.26 -1.92 -12.32
CA LEU A 81 0.86 -3.31 -12.49
C LEU A 81 -0.39 -3.37 -13.36
N SER A 82 -0.47 -4.31 -14.29
CA SER A 82 -1.70 -4.52 -15.07
C SER A 82 -1.96 -5.98 -15.41
N ALA A 83 -3.24 -6.32 -15.51
CA ALA A 83 -3.67 -7.65 -15.89
C ALA A 83 -3.45 -7.91 -17.39
N PRO A 84 -3.40 -9.18 -17.81
CA PRO A 84 -3.51 -9.56 -19.21
C PRO A 84 -4.76 -8.99 -19.89
N ALA A 85 -4.73 -8.94 -21.22
CA ALA A 85 -5.84 -8.48 -22.05
C ALA A 85 -7.09 -9.31 -21.81
N GLY A 86 -8.21 -8.63 -21.53
CA GLY A 86 -9.50 -9.26 -21.23
C GLY A 86 -9.73 -9.52 -19.74
N GLU A 87 -8.75 -9.22 -18.88
CA GLU A 87 -8.83 -9.41 -17.44
C GLU A 87 -8.78 -8.08 -16.67
N THR A 88 -9.20 -8.12 -15.41
CA THR A 88 -9.02 -7.03 -14.44
C THR A 88 -8.13 -7.56 -13.33
N LEU A 89 -7.21 -6.72 -12.82
CA LEU A 89 -6.36 -7.12 -11.70
C LEU A 89 -7.21 -7.54 -10.48
N HIS A 90 -6.90 -8.74 -9.99
CA HIS A 90 -7.43 -9.35 -8.78
C HIS A 90 -6.29 -10.03 -8.00
N PRO A 91 -6.53 -10.47 -6.75
CA PRO A 91 -5.54 -11.26 -6.02
C PRO A 91 -5.12 -12.51 -6.81
N GLY A 92 -3.81 -12.78 -6.87
CA GLY A 92 -3.22 -13.84 -7.68
C GLY A 92 -1.76 -13.58 -8.05
N ALA A 93 -1.14 -14.58 -8.69
CA ALA A 93 0.22 -14.49 -9.23
C ALA A 93 0.18 -14.17 -10.73
N TYR A 94 1.08 -13.29 -11.15
CA TYR A 94 1.19 -12.77 -12.52
C TYR A 94 2.63 -12.99 -13.03
N PRO A 95 2.94 -14.22 -13.46
CA PRO A 95 4.27 -14.53 -13.96
C PRO A 95 4.47 -14.01 -15.39
N GLY A 96 5.72 -13.77 -15.76
CA GLY A 96 6.10 -13.36 -17.11
C GLY A 96 5.46 -12.03 -17.51
N ALA A 97 5.34 -11.11 -16.56
CA ALA A 97 4.96 -9.74 -16.81
C ALA A 97 6.02 -9.05 -17.69
N ARG A 98 5.54 -8.23 -18.62
CA ARG A 98 6.37 -7.52 -19.59
C ARG A 98 6.20 -6.03 -19.44
N HIS A 99 7.19 -5.29 -19.92
CA HIS A 99 7.10 -3.85 -20.07
C HIS A 99 5.75 -3.45 -20.66
N ARG A 100 5.05 -2.55 -19.97
CA ARG A 100 3.83 -1.93 -20.49
C ARG A 100 3.62 -0.56 -19.86
N GLU A 101 3.73 0.48 -20.67
CA GLU A 101 3.36 1.82 -20.24
C GLU A 101 1.84 2.02 -20.24
N SER A 102 1.38 2.99 -19.46
CA SER A 102 -0.05 3.34 -19.41
C SER A 102 -0.68 3.70 -20.76
N SER A 103 0.11 4.21 -21.71
CA SER A 103 -0.37 4.58 -23.04
C SER A 103 -0.53 3.39 -23.99
N GLU A 104 -0.05 2.20 -23.60
CA GLU A 104 0.01 1.03 -24.47
C GLU A 104 -1.20 0.10 -24.29
N PRO A 105 -1.68 -0.52 -25.39
CA PRO A 105 -2.77 -1.48 -25.30
C PRO A 105 -2.38 -2.70 -24.46
N ALA A 106 -3.36 -3.31 -23.80
CA ALA A 106 -3.15 -4.56 -23.07
C ALA A 106 -2.71 -5.69 -24.01
N THR A 107 -1.83 -6.57 -23.53
CA THR A 107 -1.30 -7.72 -24.27
C THR A 107 -1.68 -9.04 -23.59
N ALA A 108 -1.26 -10.18 -24.13
CA ALA A 108 -1.53 -11.48 -23.50
C ALA A 108 -0.74 -11.69 -22.20
N ASN A 109 0.34 -10.94 -21.97
CA ASN A 109 1.12 -10.97 -20.74
C ASN A 109 0.59 -9.93 -19.75
N PRO A 110 0.75 -10.16 -18.42
CA PRO A 110 0.61 -9.08 -17.45
C PRO A 110 1.59 -7.94 -17.78
N GLY A 111 1.23 -6.71 -17.42
CA GLY A 111 2.10 -5.56 -17.61
C GLY A 111 2.79 -5.15 -16.31
N PHE A 112 4.06 -4.79 -16.41
CA PHE A 112 4.86 -4.20 -15.35
C PHE A 112 5.62 -2.98 -15.88
N PHE A 113 5.70 -1.93 -15.10
CA PHE A 113 6.59 -0.81 -15.38
C PHE A 113 6.98 -0.11 -14.09
N THR A 114 8.25 0.25 -13.95
CA THR A 114 8.74 1.02 -12.81
C THR A 114 9.44 2.30 -13.27
N VAL A 115 9.22 3.38 -12.53
CA VAL A 115 9.82 4.70 -12.78
C VAL A 115 10.33 5.30 -11.47
N THR A 116 11.56 5.81 -11.46
CA THR A 116 12.12 6.60 -10.36
C THR A 116 13.05 7.67 -10.92
N GLY A 117 13.05 8.88 -10.37
CA GLY A 117 13.96 9.96 -10.77
C GLY A 117 13.83 10.36 -12.25
N ASN A 118 12.64 10.22 -12.85
CA ASN A 118 12.36 10.33 -14.28
C ASN A 118 12.98 9.25 -15.19
N PHE A 119 13.45 8.15 -14.62
CA PHE A 119 14.00 7.01 -15.34
C PHE A 119 13.08 5.81 -15.20
N GLY A 120 12.76 5.16 -16.31
CA GLY A 120 11.95 3.94 -16.32
C GLY A 120 12.60 2.86 -17.17
N CYS A 121 12.42 1.59 -16.79
CA CYS A 121 12.92 0.48 -17.57
C CYS A 121 12.20 0.39 -18.92
N GLY A 122 12.94 0.36 -20.03
CA GLY A 122 12.35 0.24 -21.37
C GLY A 122 12.05 -1.20 -21.81
N ASP A 123 12.48 -2.20 -21.04
CA ASP A 123 12.21 -3.62 -21.30
C ASP A 123 12.22 -4.43 -19.99
N ASP A 124 11.10 -4.43 -19.28
CA ASP A 124 10.89 -5.15 -18.02
C ASP A 124 10.59 -6.64 -18.22
N TYR A 125 11.33 -7.48 -17.50
CA TYR A 125 11.02 -8.88 -17.23
C TYR A 125 10.66 -8.99 -15.76
N ALA A 126 9.39 -9.26 -15.44
CA ALA A 126 8.95 -9.25 -14.06
C ALA A 126 7.98 -10.38 -13.73
N ASP A 127 7.92 -10.70 -12.44
CA ASP A 127 6.85 -11.48 -11.83
C ASP A 127 6.29 -10.66 -10.68
N PHE A 128 4.97 -10.64 -10.51
CA PHE A 128 4.37 -10.01 -9.33
C PHE A 128 3.23 -10.86 -8.76
N THR A 129 3.01 -10.71 -7.46
CA THR A 129 1.90 -11.31 -6.74
C THR A 129 1.08 -10.22 -6.09
N ILE A 130 -0.24 -10.36 -6.14
CA ILE A 130 -1.19 -9.53 -5.39
C ILE A 130 -1.87 -10.46 -4.39
N ASP A 131 -1.54 -10.33 -3.11
CA ASP A 131 -2.17 -11.11 -2.03
C ASP A 131 -3.49 -10.49 -1.58
N ARG A 132 -3.61 -9.15 -1.65
CA ARG A 132 -4.84 -8.41 -1.34
C ARG A 132 -5.02 -7.24 -2.30
N LEU A 133 -6.25 -7.03 -2.76
CA LEU A 133 -6.64 -5.87 -3.57
C LEU A 133 -8.12 -5.59 -3.37
N ASP A 134 -8.42 -4.75 -2.39
CA ASP A 134 -9.79 -4.35 -2.07
C ASP A 134 -10.09 -2.94 -2.56
N ARG A 135 -11.35 -2.73 -2.93
CA ARG A 135 -11.83 -1.46 -3.45
C ARG A 135 -13.09 -1.02 -2.72
N ALA A 136 -13.19 0.27 -2.45
CA ALA A 136 -14.41 0.90 -1.99
C ALA A 136 -15.48 0.90 -3.10
N ALA A 137 -16.72 1.24 -2.74
CA ALA A 137 -17.84 1.31 -3.67
C ALA A 137 -17.65 2.34 -4.80
N ASP A 138 -16.80 3.36 -4.60
CA ASP A 138 -16.42 4.34 -5.62
C ASP A 138 -15.23 3.89 -6.50
N GLY A 139 -14.74 2.66 -6.31
CA GLY A 139 -13.66 2.07 -7.08
C GLY A 139 -12.26 2.41 -6.58
N LYS A 140 -12.10 3.25 -5.55
CA LYS A 140 -10.80 3.55 -4.95
C LYS A 140 -10.23 2.31 -4.26
N VAL A 141 -8.93 2.11 -4.41
CA VAL A 141 -8.22 1.05 -3.68
C VAL A 141 -8.18 1.42 -2.20
N THR A 142 -8.62 0.51 -1.34
CA THR A 142 -8.55 0.65 0.12
C THR A 142 -7.47 -0.21 0.72
N ASP A 143 -7.18 -1.35 0.07
CA ASP A 143 -6.15 -2.28 0.50
C ASP A 143 -5.37 -2.80 -0.70
N LEU A 144 -4.05 -2.85 -0.54
CA LEU A 144 -3.15 -3.54 -1.45
C LEU A 144 -2.08 -4.25 -0.62
N ASP A 145 -1.78 -5.49 -1.03
CA ASP A 145 -0.64 -6.26 -0.57
C ASP A 145 -0.04 -6.92 -1.80
N ALA A 146 1.14 -6.49 -2.21
CA ALA A 146 1.76 -6.94 -3.45
C ALA A 146 3.27 -7.05 -3.31
N THR A 147 3.83 -8.04 -4.01
CA THR A 147 5.27 -8.25 -4.15
C THR A 147 5.65 -8.35 -5.61
N PHE A 148 6.88 -7.97 -5.96
CA PHE A 148 7.40 -8.11 -7.31
C PHE A 148 8.87 -8.47 -7.32
N VAL A 149 9.28 -9.13 -8.41
CA VAL A 149 10.67 -9.25 -8.84
C VAL A 149 10.75 -8.70 -10.25
N GLN A 150 11.72 -7.84 -10.50
CA GLN A 150 11.93 -7.23 -11.82
C GLN A 150 13.40 -7.33 -12.23
N HIS A 151 13.60 -7.53 -13.53
CA HIS A 151 14.88 -7.46 -14.21
C HIS A 151 14.73 -6.53 -15.41
N CYS A 152 15.62 -5.54 -15.53
CA CYS A 152 15.58 -4.61 -16.66
C CYS A 152 16.48 -5.06 -17.81
N GLY A 153 15.98 -4.95 -19.04
CA GLY A 153 16.72 -5.16 -20.27
C GLY A 153 16.90 -6.62 -20.66
N THR A 154 17.04 -7.53 -19.70
CA THR A 154 17.19 -8.98 -19.95
C THR A 154 16.51 -9.80 -18.87
N PRO A 155 16.01 -11.01 -19.18
CA PRO A 155 15.34 -11.88 -18.20
C PRO A 155 16.25 -12.33 -17.05
N ASP A 156 17.55 -12.45 -17.31
CA ASP A 156 18.57 -12.86 -16.32
C ASP A 156 19.40 -11.65 -15.82
N GLY A 157 18.86 -10.43 -15.95
CA GLY A 157 19.53 -9.21 -15.49
C GLY A 157 19.59 -9.11 -13.97
N PRO A 158 20.26 -8.09 -13.40
CA PRO A 158 20.22 -7.86 -11.96
C PRO A 158 18.78 -7.66 -11.47
N ALA A 159 18.45 -8.31 -10.36
CA ALA A 159 17.09 -8.34 -9.83
C ALA A 159 16.80 -7.16 -8.88
N THR A 160 15.59 -6.63 -8.95
CA THR A 160 14.97 -5.82 -7.89
C THR A 160 13.79 -6.57 -7.29
N HIS A 161 13.83 -6.78 -5.97
CA HIS A 161 12.72 -7.30 -5.19
C HIS A 161 12.02 -6.14 -4.49
N GLY A 162 10.69 -6.07 -4.58
CA GLY A 162 9.93 -5.03 -3.89
C GLY A 162 8.59 -5.51 -3.35
N GLU A 163 8.11 -4.78 -2.35
CA GLU A 163 6.88 -5.06 -1.61
C GLU A 163 6.13 -3.76 -1.36
N ALA A 164 4.81 -3.80 -1.51
CA ALA A 164 3.91 -2.69 -1.24
C ALA A 164 2.75 -3.15 -0.36
N HIS A 165 2.67 -2.56 0.83
CA HIS A 165 1.55 -2.74 1.75
C HIS A 165 0.83 -1.41 1.92
N PHE A 166 -0.45 -1.39 1.63
CA PHE A 166 -1.27 -0.19 1.71
C PHE A 166 -2.61 -0.51 2.36
N HIS A 167 -2.97 0.30 3.35
CA HIS A 167 -4.28 0.39 3.96
C HIS A 167 -4.65 1.87 4.08
N ALA A 168 -5.79 2.25 3.51
CA ALA A 168 -6.27 3.65 3.42
C ALA A 168 -7.05 4.11 4.66
#